data_AF-A0A497MTI0-F1
#
_entry.id   AF-A0A497MTI0-F1
#
_cell.length_a   1.000
_cell.length_b   1.000
_cell.length_c   1.000
_cell.angle_alpha   90.00
_cell.angle_beta   90.00
_cell.angle_gamma   90.00
#
_symmetry.space_group_name_H-M   'P 1'
#
loop_
_entity.id
_entity.type
_entity.pdbx_description
1 polymer ?
#
loop_
_entity_poly.entity_id
_entity_poly.type
_entity_poly.pdbx_seq_one_letter_code
_entity_poly.pdbx_strand_id
1 'polypeptide(L)'
;MSRRRRRARDKWRAKVWYRVFSPKYFGEVELFSIPVTEGQSPVGRTVEATLYDLTGDPAHQTIIMKFQINGVKELRADTFFKGHEYARDYLRSLTRRGSSKIDAIINVKTRDGVLIRVYPMAC
;
A
#
# COMPACT_ATOMS: atom_id res chain seq x y z
N MET A 1 -43.55 23.45 -16.77
CA MET A 1 -42.47 24.02 -15.92
C MET A 1 -41.24 23.13 -16.00
N SER A 2 -40.20 23.52 -16.75
CA SER A 2 -38.98 22.72 -16.83
C SER A 2 -38.21 22.82 -15.51
N ARG A 3 -37.93 21.67 -14.89
CA ARG A 3 -37.21 21.59 -13.62
C ARG A 3 -35.78 22.02 -13.88
N ARG A 4 -35.43 23.26 -13.53
CA ARG A 4 -34.06 23.82 -13.66
C ARG A 4 -33.09 22.86 -12.97
N ARG A 5 -32.38 22.02 -13.74
CA ARG A 5 -31.33 21.13 -13.22
C ARG A 5 -30.30 22.03 -12.53
N ARG A 6 -30.24 21.98 -11.21
CA ARG A 6 -29.18 22.64 -10.43
C ARG A 6 -27.84 22.25 -11.05
N ARG A 7 -27.02 23.25 -11.40
CA ARG A 7 -25.67 23.06 -11.94
C ARG A 7 -24.93 22.12 -10.98
N ALA A 8 -24.56 20.94 -11.44
CA ALA A 8 -23.88 19.96 -10.60
C ALA A 8 -22.61 20.63 -10.05
N ARG A 9 -22.50 20.76 -8.72
CA ARG A 9 -21.30 21.30 -8.08
C ARG A 9 -20.15 20.36 -8.44
N ASP A 10 -19.06 20.92 -8.93
CA ASP A 10 -17.88 20.17 -9.33
C ASP A 10 -17.30 19.43 -8.11
N LYS A 11 -17.48 18.11 -8.10
CA LYS A 11 -17.09 17.24 -6.98
C LYS A 11 -15.58 17.18 -6.82
N TRP A 12 -14.81 17.57 -7.83
CA TRP A 12 -13.34 17.57 -7.76
C TRP A 12 -12.80 18.73 -6.92
N ARG A 13 -13.44 19.90 -6.99
CA ARG A 13 -13.04 21.10 -6.23
C ARG A 13 -13.20 20.94 -4.71
N ALA A 14 -14.02 19.98 -4.27
CA ALA A 14 -14.24 19.68 -2.85
C ALA A 14 -13.26 18.63 -2.30
N LYS A 15 -12.24 18.24 -3.07
CA LYS A 15 -11.22 17.27 -2.64
C LYS A 15 -10.01 17.98 -2.05
N VAL A 16 -9.58 17.51 -0.90
CA VAL A 16 -8.34 17.87 -0.23
C VAL A 16 -7.32 16.77 -0.53
N TRP A 17 -6.09 17.17 -0.85
CA TRP A 17 -5.00 16.25 -1.15
C TRP A 17 -4.17 15.98 0.09
N TYR A 18 -4.03 14.71 0.44
CA TYR A 18 -3.21 14.26 1.56
C TYR A 18 -1.95 13.59 1.03
N ARG A 19 -0.79 13.97 1.56
CA ARG A 19 0.48 13.33 1.24
C ARG A 19 0.67 12.14 2.17
N VAL A 20 0.86 10.97 1.59
CA VAL A 20 1.04 9.71 2.32
C VAL A 20 2.52 9.48 2.51
N PHE A 21 2.92 9.34 3.77
CA PHE A 21 4.30 9.07 4.15
C PHE A 21 4.46 7.62 4.58
N SER A 22 5.61 7.04 4.24
CA SER A 22 6.00 5.73 4.73
C SER A 22 6.25 5.78 6.24
N PRO A 23 6.16 4.64 6.94
CA PRO A 23 6.48 4.56 8.36
C PRO A 23 7.93 4.96 8.65
N LYS A 24 8.22 5.39 9.89
CA LYS A 24 9.55 5.82 10.35
C LYS A 24 10.69 4.85 10.04
N TYR A 25 10.43 3.55 10.21
CA TYR A 25 11.42 2.49 9.97
C TYR A 25 11.74 2.27 8.49
N PHE A 26 11.00 2.91 7.57
CA PHE A 26 11.27 2.94 6.13
C PHE A 26 11.79 4.32 5.66
N GLY A 27 12.21 5.20 6.58
CA GLY A 27 12.84 6.47 6.23
C GLY A 27 11.88 7.64 5.96
N GLU A 28 10.58 7.51 6.30
CA GLU A 28 9.56 8.57 6.12
C GLU A 28 9.52 9.18 4.70
N VAL A 29 9.64 8.35 3.68
CA VAL A 29 9.58 8.75 2.28
C VAL A 29 8.14 9.10 1.89
N GLU A 30 7.97 10.16 1.09
CA GLU A 30 6.69 10.52 0.49
C GLU A 30 6.34 9.53 -0.62
N LEU A 31 5.23 8.81 -0.50
CA LEU A 31 4.81 7.78 -1.46
C LEU A 31 3.86 8.35 -2.51
N PHE A 32 2.67 8.76 -2.06
CA PHE A 32 1.58 9.17 -2.95
C PHE A 32 0.76 10.31 -2.36
N SER A 33 0.13 11.09 -3.24
CA SER A 33 -0.90 12.05 -2.85
C SER A 33 -2.29 11.47 -3.10
N ILE A 34 -3.12 11.40 -2.07
CA ILE A 34 -4.47 10.84 -2.14
C ILE A 34 -5.50 11.97 -2.03
N PRO A 35 -6.45 12.05 -2.98
CA PRO A 35 -7.56 12.97 -2.87
C PRO A 35 -8.66 12.39 -1.96
N VAL A 36 -9.09 13.18 -0.99
CA VAL A 36 -10.17 12.85 -0.04
C VAL A 36 -11.19 13.96 -0.07
N THR A 37 -12.47 13.61 -0.01
CA THR A 37 -13.54 14.62 0.06
C THR A 37 -13.51 15.30 1.43
N GLU A 38 -13.67 16.63 1.44
CA GLU A 38 -13.75 17.42 2.66
C GLU A 38 -14.79 16.82 3.65
N GLY A 39 -14.37 16.55 4.89
CA GLY A 39 -15.18 15.90 5.92
C GLY A 39 -15.07 14.36 5.98
N GLN A 40 -14.39 13.70 5.04
CA GLN A 40 -14.03 12.29 5.14
C GLN A 40 -12.58 12.13 5.58
N SER A 41 -12.30 11.08 6.36
CA SER A 41 -10.95 10.73 6.76
C SER A 41 -10.34 9.70 5.79
N PRO A 42 -9.06 9.84 5.39
CA PRO A 42 -8.35 8.79 4.64
C PRO A 42 -7.96 7.58 5.50
N VAL A 43 -8.16 7.64 6.81
CA VAL A 43 -7.81 6.57 7.75
C VAL A 43 -8.50 5.26 7.35
N GLY A 44 -7.73 4.17 7.36
CA GLY A 44 -8.18 2.83 6.98
C GLY A 44 -7.96 2.47 5.51
N ARG A 45 -7.66 3.43 4.63
CA ARG A 45 -7.28 3.12 3.23
C ARG A 45 -5.94 2.40 3.19
N THR A 46 -5.86 1.40 2.32
CA THR A 46 -4.60 0.70 2.02
C THR A 46 -4.05 1.23 0.69
N VAL A 47 -2.77 1.52 0.66
CA VAL A 47 -2.02 2.05 -0.48
C VAL A 47 -0.95 1.04 -0.83
N GLU A 48 -0.78 0.78 -2.12
CA GLU A 48 0.23 -0.14 -2.62
C GLU A 48 1.36 0.68 -3.25
N ALA A 49 2.59 0.39 -2.85
CA ALA A 49 3.81 1.00 -3.38
C ALA A 49 4.79 -0.11 -3.75
N THR A 50 5.72 0.14 -4.67
CA THR A 50 6.84 -0.78 -4.87
C THR A 50 7.94 -0.49 -3.85
N LEU A 51 8.75 -1.49 -3.50
CA LEU A 51 9.92 -1.26 -2.66
C LEU A 51 10.98 -0.40 -3.39
N TYR A 52 10.94 -0.38 -4.72
CA TYR A 52 11.71 0.56 -5.54
C TYR A 52 11.45 2.02 -5.15
N ASP A 53 10.18 2.40 -4.92
CA ASP A 53 9.82 3.77 -4.56
C ASP A 53 10.41 4.23 -3.22
N LEU A 54 10.82 3.29 -2.36
CA LEU A 54 11.43 3.55 -1.06
C LEU A 54 12.96 3.53 -1.11
N THR A 55 13.55 2.66 -1.93
CA THR A 55 15.00 2.35 -1.89
C THR A 55 15.76 2.88 -3.10
N GLY A 56 15.07 3.11 -4.22
CA GLY A 56 15.67 3.52 -5.50
C GLY A 56 16.44 2.40 -6.23
N ASP A 57 16.41 1.15 -5.73
CA ASP A 57 17.09 0.02 -6.36
C ASP A 57 16.16 -0.72 -7.34
N PRO A 58 16.48 -0.77 -8.64
CA PRO A 58 15.67 -1.45 -9.65
C PRO A 58 15.36 -2.92 -9.35
N ALA A 59 16.22 -3.62 -8.60
CA ALA A 59 15.98 -5.02 -8.22
C ALA A 59 14.71 -5.20 -7.37
N HIS A 60 14.31 -4.16 -6.64
CA HIS A 60 13.19 -4.18 -5.71
C HIS A 60 11.83 -3.86 -6.35
N GLN A 61 11.76 -3.67 -7.66
CA GLN A 61 10.50 -3.39 -8.36
C GLN A 61 9.50 -4.55 -8.26
N THR A 62 9.99 -5.77 -8.09
CA THR A 62 9.16 -6.99 -7.97
C THR A 62 8.46 -7.11 -6.62
N ILE A 63 8.82 -6.29 -5.62
CA ILE A 63 8.27 -6.34 -4.27
C ILE A 63 7.22 -5.24 -4.13
N ILE A 64 5.97 -5.66 -3.94
CA ILE A 64 4.82 -4.79 -3.73
C ILE A 64 4.54 -4.71 -2.23
N MET A 65 4.60 -3.49 -1.69
CA MET A 65 4.40 -3.17 -0.29
C MET A 65 3.00 -2.60 -0.08
N LYS A 66 2.30 -3.04 0.97
CA LYS A 66 0.95 -2.57 1.33
C LYS A 66 1.03 -1.76 2.63
N PHE A 67 0.66 -0.49 2.53
CA PHE A 67 0.64 0.46 3.64
C PHE A 67 -0.78 0.85 3.98
N GLN A 68 -1.16 0.80 5.26
CA GLN A 68 -2.46 1.23 5.74
C GLN A 68 -2.34 2.58 6.45
N ILE A 69 -3.19 3.54 6.09
CA ILE A 69 -3.23 4.85 6.75
C ILE A 69 -3.85 4.67 8.14
N ASN A 70 -3.07 4.96 9.20
CA ASN A 70 -3.50 4.84 10.59
C ASN A 70 -3.86 6.19 11.21
N GLY A 71 -3.22 7.27 10.76
CA GLY A 71 -3.38 8.60 11.33
C GLY A 71 -3.09 9.68 10.31
N VAL A 72 -3.63 10.86 10.57
CA VAL A 72 -3.43 12.05 9.74
C VAL A 72 -3.11 13.22 10.65
N LYS A 73 -2.06 13.95 10.30
CA LYS A 73 -1.67 15.21 10.93
C LYS A 73 -1.75 16.29 9.86
N GLU A 74 -2.75 17.15 9.98
CA GLU A 74 -3.06 18.21 9.00
C GLU A 74 -3.27 17.64 7.59
N LEU A 75 -2.25 17.67 6.74
CA LEU A 75 -2.25 17.14 5.36
C LEU A 75 -1.29 15.96 5.15
N ARG A 76 -0.61 15.54 6.21
CA ARG A 76 0.32 14.40 6.23
C ARG A 76 -0.40 13.17 6.78
N ALA A 77 -0.53 12.13 5.96
CA ALA A 77 -1.06 10.84 6.36
C ALA A 77 0.10 9.91 6.75
N ASP A 78 0.15 9.54 8.02
CA ASP A 78 1.07 8.55 8.54
C ASP A 78 0.51 7.14 8.24
N THR A 79 1.39 6.20 7.90
CA THR A 79 1.00 4.82 7.55
C THR A 79 1.61 3.78 8.48
N PHE A 80 1.02 2.60 8.45
CA PHE A 80 1.51 1.39 9.08
C PHE A 80 1.70 0.30 8.02
N PHE A 81 2.75 -0.51 8.16
CA PHE A 81 3.00 -1.62 7.25
C PHE A 81 1.99 -2.74 7.48
N LYS A 82 1.19 -3.05 6.45
CA LYS A 82 0.19 -4.11 6.51
C LYS A 82 0.73 -5.45 6.02
N GLY A 83 1.62 -5.42 5.04
CA GLY A 83 2.21 -6.62 4.45
C GLY A 83 2.91 -6.33 3.14
N HIS A 84 3.53 -7.36 2.57
CA HIS A 84 4.15 -7.30 1.26
C HIS A 84 3.74 -8.52 0.43
N GLU A 85 3.87 -8.40 -0.88
CA GLU A 85 3.58 -9.43 -1.85
C GLU A 85 4.59 -9.33 -3.00
N TYR A 86 4.94 -10.46 -3.59
CA TYR A 86 5.73 -10.45 -4.83
C TYR A 86 4.84 -10.26 -6.04
N ALA A 87 5.36 -9.57 -7.04
CA ALA A 87 4.70 -9.44 -8.32
C ALA A 87 4.47 -10.82 -8.96
N ARG A 88 3.30 -10.98 -9.60
CA ARG A 88 2.84 -12.28 -10.12
C ARG A 88 3.72 -12.82 -11.24
N ASP A 89 4.24 -11.93 -12.07
CA ASP A 89 5.22 -12.21 -13.12
C ASP A 89 6.52 -12.78 -12.54
N TYR A 90 7.02 -12.18 -11.45
CA TYR A 90 8.21 -12.66 -10.76
C TYR A 90 8.01 -14.08 -10.21
N LEU A 91 6.89 -14.34 -9.51
CA LEU A 91 6.57 -15.68 -8.99
C LEU A 91 6.44 -16.75 -10.09
N ARG A 92 5.88 -16.38 -11.24
CA ARG A 92 5.79 -17.27 -12.41
C ARG A 92 7.15 -17.55 -13.04
N SER A 93 8.06 -16.57 -13.01
CA SER A 93 9.41 -16.71 -13.58
C SER A 93 10.28 -17.72 -12.81
N LEU A 94 10.03 -17.84 -11.50
CA LEU A 94 10.70 -18.79 -10.61
C LEU A 94 10.19 -20.22 -10.80
N THR A 95 8.91 -20.40 -11.15
CA THR A 95 8.31 -21.72 -11.30
C THR A 95 8.55 -22.24 -12.72
N ARG A 96 9.45 -23.22 -12.88
CA ARG A 96 9.81 -23.79 -14.19
C ARG A 96 9.41 -25.26 -14.29
N ARG A 97 9.26 -25.76 -15.52
CA ARG A 97 9.08 -27.20 -15.74
C ARG A 97 10.38 -27.92 -15.40
N GLY A 98 10.28 -29.03 -14.65
CA GLY A 98 11.44 -29.80 -14.19
C GLY A 98 12.08 -29.30 -12.89
N SER A 99 11.58 -28.21 -12.29
CA SER A 99 11.96 -27.80 -10.92
C SER A 99 10.89 -28.23 -9.91
N SER A 100 11.29 -28.37 -8.64
CA SER A 100 10.38 -28.74 -7.56
C SER A 100 10.02 -27.50 -6.76
N LYS A 101 8.74 -27.14 -6.74
CA LYS A 101 8.24 -26.02 -5.95
C LYS A 101 7.84 -26.49 -4.55
N ILE A 102 8.42 -25.89 -3.52
CA ILE A 102 8.13 -26.13 -2.10
C ILE A 102 7.54 -24.85 -1.50
N ASP A 103 6.28 -24.91 -1.07
CA ASP A 103 5.59 -23.84 -0.35
C ASP A 103 5.38 -24.23 1.12
N ALA A 104 5.53 -23.27 2.03
CA ALA A 104 5.07 -23.44 3.41
C ALA A 104 4.28 -22.21 3.88
N ILE A 105 3.38 -22.41 4.84
CA ILE A 105 2.55 -21.35 5.43
C ILE A 105 2.76 -21.39 6.93
N ILE A 106 3.36 -20.33 7.47
CA ILE A 106 3.77 -20.29 8.88
C ILE A 106 3.13 -19.08 9.54
N ASN A 107 2.39 -19.30 10.62
CA ASN A 107 1.90 -18.22 11.47
C ASN A 107 2.93 -17.97 12.56
N VAL A 108 3.41 -16.73 12.67
CA VAL A 108 4.44 -16.33 13.62
C VAL A 108 3.90 -15.17 14.46
N LYS A 109 4.21 -15.17 15.76
CA LYS A 109 3.96 -14.03 16.64
C LYS A 109 5.29 -13.31 16.86
N THR A 110 5.35 -12.02 16.51
CA THR A 110 6.54 -11.20 16.75
C THR A 110 6.68 -10.91 18.25
N ARG A 111 7.89 -10.47 18.65
CA ARG A 111 8.15 -10.03 20.03
C ARG A 111 7.20 -8.91 20.47
N ASP A 112 6.78 -8.07 19.53
CA ASP A 112 5.86 -6.95 19.75
C ASP A 112 4.38 -7.39 19.85
N GLY A 113 4.12 -8.70 19.78
CA GLY A 113 2.78 -9.26 19.91
C GLY A 113 1.95 -9.27 18.63
N VAL A 114 2.52 -8.85 17.48
CA VAL A 114 1.84 -8.85 16.19
C VAL A 114 1.81 -10.27 15.62
N LEU A 115 0.63 -10.70 15.17
CA LEU A 115 0.46 -11.97 14.46
C LEU A 115 0.66 -11.74 12.97
N ILE A 116 1.63 -12.45 12.39
CA ILE A 116 1.97 -12.37 10.97
C ILE A 116 1.88 -13.78 10.37
N ARG A 117 1.42 -13.86 9.13
CA ARG A 117 1.50 -15.07 8.31
C ARG A 117 2.58 -14.90 7.25
N VAL A 118 3.56 -15.79 7.25
CA VAL A 118 4.68 -15.78 6.32
C VAL A 118 4.49 -16.93 5.33
N TYR A 119 4.78 -16.64 4.06
CA TYR A 119 4.70 -17.58 2.95
C TYR A 119 6.09 -17.78 2.33
N PRO A 120 6.98 -18.57 2.95
CA PRO A 120 8.22 -18.95 2.29
C PRO A 120 7.93 -19.87 1.09
N MET A 121 8.64 -19.62 0.00
CA MET A 121 8.59 -20.40 -1.22
C MET A 121 10.02 -20.69 -1.68
N ALA A 122 10.28 -21.93 -2.11
CA ALA A 122 11.52 -22.36 -2.74
C ALA A 122 11.19 -23.11 -4.04
N CYS A 123 12.02 -22.94 -5.07
CA CYS A 123 11.89 -23.54 -6.40
C CYS A 123 13.23 -24.10 -6.89
#